data_AF-A0A8H5V8A7-F1
#
_entry.id   AF-A0A8H5V8A7-F1
#
_cell.length_a   1.000
_cell.length_b   1.000
_cell.length_c   1.000
_cell.angle_alpha   90.00
_cell.angle_beta   90.00
_cell.angle_gamma   90.00
#
_symmetry.space_group_name_H-M   'P 1'
#
loop_
_entity.id
_entity.type
_entity.pdbx_description
1 polymer ?
#
loop_
_entity_poly.entity_id
_entity_poly.type
_entity_poly.pdbx_seq_one_letter_code
_entity_poly.pdbx_strand_id
1 'polypeptide(L)'
;MASSRFATEGEFILPSSFPDEEHRCEDRVQRQDQIAKVRAEFEQAKQTPMSRQALAEIFDYLKRGEWIHPAERASAHPAYRRFMGKSSYNGGVPTLYYPEFLVVQAIFPQDRDNPDIHVAVRKLYETVSKHWGMKAIPGIPFFPRLQDSDRELRLLVGNHPIRSKTVGRSDPFLTTPLASRPSPRPEVQESSFQNTQDNVLVSPSAPSTSSNSARPAPNPPSGLSPYLAGINMKFTENEQRIADLERKLKEKEQEVKDKDFQMDNLGYKQRYEQALEQTLETQRALRDTRQRCRELEMLLNKYEEKSKQLKHLLLQSREHSNRSLTAVLQSHGLLGLGQQQLDQSLSLLSEPIDEFNATPEGSGFDALDQRANKRSRET
;
A
#
# COMPACT_ATOMS: atom_id res chain seq x y z
N MET A 1 -23.86 -16.67 41.41
CA MET A 1 -22.53 -16.13 41.77
C MET A 1 -21.69 -16.05 40.51
N ALA A 2 -20.82 -15.03 40.40
CA ALA A 2 -20.02 -14.81 39.21
C ALA A 2 -18.88 -15.84 39.09
N SER A 3 -18.59 -16.28 37.87
CA SER A 3 -17.29 -16.84 37.50
C SER A 3 -16.72 -15.97 36.38
N SER A 4 -16.03 -14.89 36.78
CA SER A 4 -15.34 -14.02 35.84
C SER A 4 -14.16 -14.77 35.25
N ARG A 5 -14.23 -15.11 33.97
CA ARG A 5 -13.08 -15.60 33.21
C ARG A 5 -12.22 -14.42 32.78
N PHE A 6 -11.41 -13.90 33.71
CA PHE A 6 -10.30 -13.01 33.38
C PHE A 6 -9.20 -13.83 32.70
N ALA A 7 -9.16 -13.76 31.37
CA ALA A 7 -8.11 -14.24 30.48
C ALA A 7 -8.36 -13.54 29.11
N THR A 8 -7.40 -12.96 28.40
CA THR A 8 -5.92 -13.02 28.48
C THR A 8 -5.28 -11.69 28.06
N GLU A 9 -4.18 -11.27 28.70
CA GLU A 9 -3.40 -10.07 28.34
C GLU A 9 -2.60 -10.20 27.01
N GLY A 10 -2.71 -11.34 26.31
CA GLY A 10 -1.90 -11.66 25.13
C GLY A 10 -2.51 -11.36 23.75
N GLU A 11 -3.70 -10.77 23.69
CA GLU A 11 -4.48 -10.73 22.43
C GLU A 11 -3.99 -9.69 21.39
N PHE A 12 -3.26 -8.66 21.84
CA PHE A 12 -2.74 -7.58 20.98
C PHE A 12 -1.24 -7.34 21.22
N ILE A 13 -0.43 -8.34 20.90
CA ILE A 13 1.05 -8.27 20.92
C ILE A 13 1.55 -8.19 19.48
N LEU A 14 2.18 -7.07 19.11
CA LEU A 14 2.75 -6.91 17.77
C LEU A 14 3.92 -7.88 17.55
N PRO A 15 4.08 -8.46 16.35
CA PRO A 15 5.11 -9.45 16.09
C PRO A 15 6.51 -8.83 16.23
N SER A 16 7.49 -9.66 16.62
CA SER A 16 8.88 -9.23 16.84
C SER A 16 9.57 -8.72 15.56
N SER A 17 9.17 -9.25 14.41
CA SER A 17 9.56 -8.86 13.04
C SER A 17 8.32 -8.80 12.14
N PHE A 18 8.39 -8.01 11.06
CA PHE A 18 7.28 -7.77 10.14
C PHE A 18 7.53 -8.35 8.73
N PRO A 19 6.48 -8.69 7.95
CA PRO A 19 6.64 -9.24 6.60
C PRO A 19 7.36 -8.28 5.64
N ASP A 20 8.38 -8.79 4.97
CA ASP A 20 9.22 -8.09 3.98
C ASP A 20 9.91 -6.80 4.50
N GLU A 21 10.07 -6.61 5.81
CA GLU A 21 10.55 -5.36 6.39
C GLU A 21 11.91 -4.89 5.83
N GLU A 22 12.80 -5.82 5.46
CA GLU A 22 14.13 -5.53 4.89
C GLU A 22 14.07 -5.02 3.46
N HIS A 23 13.10 -5.51 2.68
CA HIS A 23 12.85 -5.04 1.31
C HIS A 23 12.04 -3.74 1.31
N ARG A 24 11.34 -3.44 2.41
CA ARG A 24 10.55 -2.22 2.60
C ARG A 24 11.41 -1.06 3.08
N CYS A 25 12.43 -1.31 3.91
CA CYS A 25 13.40 -0.31 4.35
C CYS A 25 14.79 -0.96 4.58
N GLU A 26 15.73 -0.65 3.68
CA GLU A 26 17.08 -1.18 3.69
C GLU A 26 17.90 -0.70 4.90
N ASP A 27 17.71 0.56 5.33
CA ASP A 27 18.35 1.08 6.54
C ASP A 27 17.79 0.41 7.79
N ARG A 28 18.62 -0.45 8.38
CA ARG A 28 18.34 -1.16 9.64
C ARG A 28 18.10 -0.22 10.82
N VAL A 29 18.80 0.91 10.90
CA VAL A 29 18.67 1.86 12.03
C VAL A 29 17.32 2.58 11.94
N GLN A 30 17.01 3.16 10.77
CA GLN A 30 15.71 3.78 10.52
C GLN A 30 14.54 2.79 10.70
N ARG A 31 14.66 1.56 10.19
CA ARG A 31 13.67 0.49 10.37
C ARG A 31 13.43 0.16 11.85
N GLN A 32 14.50 0.00 12.64
CA GLN A 32 14.37 -0.32 14.07
C GLN A 32 13.78 0.85 14.88
N ASP A 33 14.16 2.09 14.57
CA ASP A 33 13.59 3.30 15.19
C ASP A 33 12.09 3.46 14.89
N GLN A 34 11.67 3.30 13.63
CA GLN A 34 10.25 3.29 13.25
C GLN A 34 9.46 2.22 14.02
N ILE A 35 10.01 1.00 14.12
CA ILE A 35 9.37 -0.10 14.87
C ILE A 35 9.26 0.21 16.36
N ALA A 36 10.30 0.77 16.97
CA ALA A 36 10.29 1.14 18.38
C ALA A 36 9.22 2.22 18.67
N LYS A 37 9.19 3.29 17.86
CA LYS A 37 8.24 4.40 18.01
C LYS A 37 6.78 3.95 17.84
N VAL A 38 6.48 3.21 16.76
CA VAL A 38 5.11 2.74 16.49
C VAL A 38 4.63 1.73 17.55
N ARG A 39 5.52 0.88 18.10
CA ARG A 39 5.18 0.02 19.25
C ARG A 39 4.88 0.83 20.51
N ALA A 40 5.70 1.83 20.83
CA ALA A 40 5.48 2.68 22.01
C ALA A 40 4.13 3.41 21.93
N GLU A 41 3.79 3.94 20.76
CA GLU A 41 2.50 4.60 20.52
C GLU A 41 1.31 3.63 20.62
N PHE A 42 1.47 2.40 20.13
CA PHE A 42 0.44 1.36 20.25
C PHE A 42 0.23 0.86 21.69
N GLU A 43 1.27 0.80 22.52
CA GLU A 43 1.11 0.50 23.94
C GLU A 43 0.41 1.65 24.69
N GLN A 44 0.66 2.92 24.34
CA GLN A 44 -0.14 4.04 24.85
C GLN A 44 -1.60 3.97 24.39
N ALA A 45 -1.84 3.57 23.13
CA ALA A 45 -3.19 3.32 22.61
C ALA A 45 -3.93 2.24 23.41
N LYS A 46 -3.25 1.15 23.79
CA LYS A 46 -3.79 0.07 24.65
C LYS A 46 -4.08 0.50 26.08
N GLN A 47 -3.29 1.42 26.65
CA GLN A 47 -3.52 2.00 27.97
C GLN A 47 -4.68 3.01 27.99
N THR A 48 -5.08 3.50 26.82
CA THR A 48 -6.20 4.44 26.64
C THR A 48 -7.53 3.68 26.51
N PRO A 49 -8.66 4.15 27.08
CA PRO A 49 -9.95 3.46 27.01
C PRO A 49 -10.65 3.60 25.63
N MET A 50 -10.03 3.06 24.58
CA MET A 50 -10.65 2.78 23.28
C MET A 50 -11.43 1.44 23.31
N SER A 51 -12.35 1.25 22.37
CA SER A 51 -13.02 -0.05 22.21
C SER A 51 -12.07 -1.14 21.70
N ARG A 52 -12.37 -2.40 22.05
CA ARG A 52 -11.64 -3.58 21.59
C ARG A 52 -11.67 -3.72 20.05
N GLN A 53 -12.72 -3.24 19.39
CA GLN A 53 -12.82 -3.23 17.93
C GLN A 53 -11.86 -2.22 17.31
N ALA A 54 -11.77 -1.00 17.86
CA ALA A 54 -10.80 0.01 17.43
C ALA A 54 -9.35 -0.49 17.58
N LEU A 55 -9.02 -1.09 18.73
CA LEU A 55 -7.70 -1.71 18.96
C LEU A 55 -7.40 -2.86 17.99
N ALA A 56 -8.38 -3.69 17.64
CA ALA A 56 -8.22 -4.77 16.67
C ALA A 56 -7.93 -4.25 15.25
N GLU A 57 -8.61 -3.20 14.78
CA GLU A 57 -8.34 -2.63 13.43
C GLU A 57 -6.96 -1.95 13.37
N ILE A 58 -6.53 -1.27 14.45
CA ILE A 58 -5.16 -0.76 14.57
C ILE A 58 -4.15 -1.91 14.51
N PHE A 59 -4.37 -2.98 15.29
CA PHE A 59 -3.50 -4.15 15.31
C PHE A 59 -3.38 -4.83 13.94
N ASP A 60 -4.51 -5.09 13.26
CA ASP A 60 -4.56 -5.70 11.92
C ASP A 60 -3.86 -4.84 10.85
N TYR A 61 -3.87 -3.52 11.00
CA TYR A 61 -3.07 -2.63 10.15
C TYR A 61 -1.57 -2.71 10.48
N LEU A 62 -1.20 -2.58 11.75
CA LEU A 62 0.20 -2.57 12.16
C LEU A 62 0.90 -3.91 11.85
N LYS A 63 0.22 -5.04 12.07
CA LYS A 63 0.72 -6.40 11.80
C LYS A 63 1.13 -6.63 10.34
N ARG A 64 0.57 -5.89 9.37
CA ARG A 64 0.91 -6.01 7.94
C ARG A 64 2.28 -5.43 7.58
N GLY A 65 2.88 -4.57 8.40
CA GLY A 65 4.18 -3.95 8.13
C GLY A 65 4.22 -2.99 6.92
N GLU A 66 3.09 -2.74 6.25
CA GLU A 66 3.00 -1.84 5.07
C GLU A 66 3.45 -0.40 5.34
N TRP A 67 3.48 -0.01 6.61
CA TRP A 67 3.86 1.31 7.08
C TRP A 67 5.38 1.49 7.26
N ILE A 68 6.18 0.43 7.24
CA ILE A 68 7.65 0.52 7.29
C ILE A 68 8.13 1.04 5.93
N HIS A 69 8.83 2.17 5.90
CA HIS A 69 9.26 2.81 4.65
C HIS A 69 10.45 3.77 4.85
N PRO A 70 11.43 3.84 3.93
CA PRO A 70 12.46 4.87 3.94
C PRO A 70 11.81 6.19 3.54
N ALA A 71 11.53 7.03 4.53
CA ALA A 71 10.98 8.36 4.31
C ALA A 71 11.54 9.32 5.36
N GLU A 72 12.35 10.27 4.93
CA GLU A 72 12.94 11.30 5.79
C GLU A 72 11.94 12.37 6.22
N ARG A 73 10.82 12.50 5.50
CA ARG A 73 9.81 13.54 5.70
C ARG A 73 8.42 12.93 5.77
N ALA A 74 7.60 13.39 6.72
CA ALA A 74 6.22 12.95 6.87
C ALA A 74 5.41 13.05 5.57
N SER A 75 5.63 14.10 4.77
CA SER A 75 4.95 14.32 3.49
C SER A 75 5.24 13.27 2.40
N ALA A 76 6.40 12.61 2.47
CA ALA A 76 6.81 11.57 1.53
C ALA A 76 6.29 10.18 1.95
N HIS A 77 6.02 9.98 3.24
CA HIS A 77 5.62 8.69 3.81
C HIS A 77 4.31 8.15 3.18
N PRO A 78 4.22 6.86 2.81
CA PRO A 78 3.06 6.30 2.12
C PRO A 78 1.77 6.46 2.94
N ALA A 79 1.82 6.24 4.26
CA ALA A 79 0.66 6.42 5.15
C ALA A 79 0.12 7.87 5.12
N TYR A 80 0.98 8.89 5.16
CA TYR A 80 0.56 10.29 5.03
C TYR A 80 -0.06 10.58 3.67
N ARG A 81 0.53 10.02 2.58
CA ARG A 81 0.02 10.24 1.22
C ARG A 81 -1.34 9.56 1.01
N ARG A 82 -1.58 8.38 1.60
CA ARG A 82 -2.91 7.73 1.63
C ARG A 82 -3.90 8.56 2.46
N PHE A 83 -3.54 8.90 3.70
CA PHE A 83 -4.34 9.70 4.62
C PHE A 83 -4.84 11.01 4.01
N MET A 84 -3.92 11.78 3.40
CA MET A 84 -4.18 13.11 2.84
C MET A 84 -4.68 13.10 1.38
N GLY A 85 -4.94 11.93 0.77
CA GLY A 85 -5.39 11.84 -0.63
C GLY A 85 -4.32 12.23 -1.67
N LYS A 86 -3.04 12.20 -1.30
CA LYS A 86 -1.88 12.49 -2.19
C LYS A 86 -1.26 11.21 -2.78
N SER A 87 -2.02 10.13 -2.77
CA SER A 87 -1.66 8.81 -3.28
C SER A 87 -2.45 8.51 -4.55
N SER A 88 -1.78 8.02 -5.59
CA SER A 88 -2.41 7.57 -6.83
C SER A 88 -3.37 6.39 -6.61
N TYR A 89 -3.12 5.56 -5.59
CA TYR A 89 -3.88 4.34 -5.30
C TYR A 89 -5.37 4.57 -5.01
N ASN A 90 -5.75 5.75 -4.47
CA ASN A 90 -7.13 6.06 -4.08
C ASN A 90 -7.76 7.18 -4.94
N GLY A 91 -7.25 7.41 -6.15
CA GLY A 91 -7.81 8.40 -7.08
C GLY A 91 -7.79 9.85 -6.54
N GLY A 92 -6.89 10.17 -5.60
CA GLY A 92 -6.81 11.48 -4.96
C GLY A 92 -7.71 11.67 -3.73
N VAL A 93 -8.50 10.67 -3.32
CA VAL A 93 -9.43 10.80 -2.18
C VAL A 93 -8.71 10.54 -0.84
N PRO A 94 -8.82 11.43 0.16
CA PRO A 94 -8.32 11.20 1.51
C PRO A 94 -8.97 9.99 2.19
N THR A 95 -8.18 9.03 2.67
CA THR A 95 -8.70 7.87 3.44
C THR A 95 -9.24 8.29 4.80
N LEU A 96 -8.60 9.28 5.44
CA LEU A 96 -8.87 9.68 6.82
C LEU A 96 -8.86 8.47 7.78
N TYR A 97 -8.01 7.49 7.49
CA TYR A 97 -7.95 6.22 8.22
C TYR A 97 -7.03 6.36 9.45
N TYR A 98 -7.57 6.13 10.65
CA TYR A 98 -6.86 6.42 11.90
C TYR A 98 -5.54 5.65 12.09
N PRO A 99 -5.41 4.35 11.74
CA PRO A 99 -4.14 3.65 11.84
C PRO A 99 -3.04 4.21 10.92
N GLU A 100 -3.40 4.82 9.78
CA GLU A 100 -2.44 5.58 8.94
C GLU A 100 -1.99 6.88 9.65
N PHE A 101 -2.89 7.55 10.36
CA PHE A 101 -2.56 8.72 11.17
C PHE A 101 -1.64 8.38 12.36
N LEU A 102 -1.96 7.33 13.13
CA LEU A 102 -1.19 6.88 14.29
C LEU A 102 0.27 6.55 13.92
N VAL A 103 0.49 5.90 12.78
CA VAL A 103 1.83 5.64 12.24
C VAL A 103 2.60 6.94 11.98
N VAL A 104 1.98 7.93 11.33
CA VAL A 104 2.66 9.20 11.00
C VAL A 104 2.95 10.02 12.27
N GLN A 105 2.01 10.02 13.22
CA GLN A 105 2.18 10.63 14.56
C GLN A 105 3.38 10.02 15.31
N ALA A 106 3.52 8.69 15.30
CA ALA A 106 4.60 7.99 15.99
C ALA A 106 5.97 8.17 15.32
N ILE A 107 6.06 8.03 13.99
CA ILE A 107 7.35 8.09 13.27
C ILE A 107 7.87 9.53 13.19
N PHE A 108 6.98 10.50 12.98
CA PHE A 108 7.31 11.91 12.81
C PHE A 108 6.72 12.73 13.97
N PRO A 109 7.34 12.71 15.16
CA PRO A 109 6.97 13.64 16.23
C PRO A 109 7.09 15.08 15.71
N GLN A 110 6.33 15.99 16.30
CA GLN A 110 6.33 17.39 15.87
C GLN A 110 7.63 18.09 16.29
N ASP A 111 8.67 17.90 15.49
CA ASP A 111 9.91 18.65 15.58
C ASP A 111 9.67 20.11 15.12
N ARG A 112 10.25 21.07 15.84
CA ARG A 112 10.22 22.50 15.48
C ARG A 112 11.35 22.89 14.55
N ASP A 113 12.46 22.14 14.58
CA ASP A 113 13.69 22.48 13.88
C ASP A 113 13.68 21.98 12.42
N ASN A 114 12.83 21.00 12.10
CA ASN A 114 12.56 20.56 10.73
C ASN A 114 11.22 21.14 10.20
N PRO A 115 11.25 22.22 9.39
CA PRO A 115 10.03 22.93 8.97
C PRO A 115 9.11 22.07 8.08
N ASP A 116 9.67 21.13 7.30
CA ASP A 116 8.88 20.25 6.42
C ASP A 116 8.07 19.22 7.21
N ILE A 117 8.67 18.63 8.25
CA ILE A 117 7.96 17.74 9.19
C ILE A 117 6.88 18.55 9.90
N HIS A 118 7.25 19.70 10.47
CA HIS A 118 6.34 20.57 11.20
C HIS A 118 5.10 20.98 10.40
N VAL A 119 5.25 21.40 9.14
CA VAL A 119 4.13 21.81 8.27
C VAL A 119 3.28 20.62 7.84
N ALA A 120 3.89 19.47 7.56
CA ALA A 120 3.16 18.26 7.18
C ALA A 120 2.31 17.72 8.34
N VAL A 121 2.91 17.59 9.53
CA VAL A 121 2.25 17.11 10.75
C VAL A 121 1.16 18.09 11.20
N ARG A 122 1.39 19.41 11.16
CA ARG A 122 0.33 20.39 11.47
C ARG A 122 -0.90 20.21 10.58
N LYS A 123 -0.71 20.11 9.25
CA LYS A 123 -1.82 19.90 8.30
C LYS A 123 -2.55 18.57 8.53
N LEU A 124 -1.83 17.54 8.98
CA LEU A 124 -2.41 16.25 9.35
C LEU A 124 -3.39 16.40 10.54
N TYR A 125 -2.91 17.00 11.64
CA TYR A 125 -3.70 17.26 12.85
C TYR A 125 -4.87 18.24 12.62
N GLU A 126 -4.71 19.25 11.77
CA GLU A 126 -5.82 20.12 11.35
C GLU A 126 -6.90 19.36 10.57
N THR A 127 -6.49 18.40 9.72
CA THR A 127 -7.40 17.57 8.93
C THR A 127 -8.15 16.58 9.83
N VAL A 128 -7.45 15.94 10.77
CA VAL A 128 -8.05 15.14 11.84
C VAL A 128 -9.04 15.97 12.65
N SER A 129 -8.66 17.17 13.07
CA SER A 129 -9.52 18.01 13.89
C SER A 129 -10.84 18.37 13.19
N LYS A 130 -10.77 18.59 11.88
CA LYS A 130 -11.95 18.86 11.03
C LYS A 130 -12.81 17.61 10.80
N HIS A 131 -12.21 16.43 10.60
CA HIS A 131 -12.96 15.20 10.30
C HIS A 131 -13.62 14.60 11.54
N TRP A 132 -12.91 14.52 12.67
CA TRP A 132 -13.44 13.97 13.93
C TRP A 132 -14.19 15.01 14.79
N GLY A 133 -14.16 16.30 14.43
CA GLY A 133 -14.81 17.37 15.21
C GLY A 133 -14.17 17.65 16.58
N MET A 134 -12.97 17.11 16.82
CA MET A 134 -12.21 17.23 18.07
C MET A 134 -11.00 18.16 17.87
N LYS A 135 -10.47 18.77 18.93
CA LYS A 135 -9.19 19.50 18.83
C LYS A 135 -8.03 18.52 19.02
N ALA A 136 -7.45 18.04 17.93
CA ALA A 136 -6.19 17.29 17.97
C ALA A 136 -5.02 18.29 18.09
N ILE A 137 -4.20 18.16 19.13
CA ILE A 137 -3.06 19.05 19.39
C ILE A 137 -1.78 18.39 18.88
N PRO A 138 -1.07 18.96 17.89
CA PRO A 138 0.23 18.49 17.45
C PRO A 138 1.21 18.27 18.63
N GLY A 139 1.92 17.14 18.62
CA GLY A 139 2.85 16.76 19.69
C GLY A 139 2.20 16.09 20.91
N ILE A 140 0.87 16.00 20.97
CA ILE A 140 0.14 15.15 21.93
C ILE A 140 -0.43 13.94 21.16
N PRO A 141 -0.23 12.70 21.66
CA PRO A 141 -0.89 11.51 21.11
C PRO A 141 -2.41 11.66 21.06
N PHE A 142 -2.99 11.65 19.86
CA PHE A 142 -4.43 11.79 19.68
C PHE A 142 -5.11 10.43 19.53
N PHE A 143 -6.00 10.10 20.47
CA PHE A 143 -6.82 8.89 20.48
C PHE A 143 -8.31 9.29 20.43
N PRO A 144 -9.04 9.08 19.31
CA PRO A 144 -10.45 9.42 19.21
C PRO A 144 -11.28 8.42 20.01
N ARG A 145 -11.92 8.90 21.08
CA ARG A 145 -12.82 8.10 21.91
C ARG A 145 -14.27 8.55 21.73
N LEU A 146 -15.18 7.60 21.52
CA LEU A 146 -16.63 7.83 21.59
C LEU A 146 -17.30 6.88 22.58
N GLN A 147 -18.50 7.23 23.04
CA GLN A 147 -19.31 6.38 23.92
C GLN A 147 -19.97 5.20 23.17
N ASP A 148 -20.10 5.31 21.86
CA ASP A 148 -20.67 4.33 20.94
C ASP A 148 -19.52 3.69 20.15
N SER A 149 -19.26 2.40 20.37
CA SER A 149 -18.14 1.66 19.79
C SER A 149 -18.23 1.53 18.26
N ASP A 150 -19.44 1.44 17.73
CA ASP A 150 -19.66 1.23 16.31
C ASP A 150 -19.46 2.55 15.55
N ARG A 151 -19.83 3.69 16.17
CA ARG A 151 -19.45 5.03 15.69
C ARG A 151 -17.96 5.29 15.83
N GLU A 152 -17.34 4.86 16.93
CA GLU A 152 -15.88 4.94 17.14
C GLU A 152 -15.16 4.22 15.99
N LEU A 153 -15.48 2.96 15.75
CA LEU A 153 -14.91 2.16 14.65
C LEU A 153 -15.16 2.80 13.28
N ARG A 154 -16.39 3.27 13.00
CA ARG A 154 -16.73 3.93 11.73
C ARG A 154 -15.89 5.19 11.48
N LEU A 155 -15.60 5.96 12.54
CA LEU A 155 -14.72 7.13 12.47
C LEU A 155 -13.23 6.77 12.41
N LEU A 156 -12.76 5.69 13.04
CA LEU A 156 -11.40 5.18 12.83
C LEU A 156 -11.18 4.67 11.39
N VAL A 157 -12.18 4.02 10.81
CA VAL A 157 -12.13 3.47 9.45
C VAL A 157 -12.19 4.57 8.38
N GLY A 158 -12.86 5.69 8.66
CA GLY A 158 -12.96 6.83 7.76
C GLY A 158 -13.51 6.45 6.38
N ASN A 159 -12.90 7.00 5.33
CA ASN A 159 -13.24 6.74 3.93
C ASN A 159 -12.53 5.50 3.34
N HIS A 160 -11.88 4.65 4.16
CA HIS A 160 -11.01 3.58 3.65
C HIS A 160 -11.79 2.61 2.72
N PRO A 161 -11.45 2.51 1.42
CA PRO A 161 -12.39 2.07 0.36
C PRO A 161 -12.85 0.60 0.46
N ILE A 162 -12.10 -0.22 1.19
CA ILE A 162 -12.40 -1.64 1.46
C ILE A 162 -13.19 -1.81 2.76
N ARG A 163 -12.97 -0.94 3.76
CA ARG A 163 -13.46 -1.11 5.15
C ARG A 163 -14.71 -0.29 5.46
N SER A 164 -14.89 0.88 4.83
CA SER A 164 -16.11 1.68 4.96
C SER A 164 -17.35 0.91 4.49
N LYS A 165 -17.20 0.07 3.45
CA LYS A 165 -18.24 -0.82 2.93
C LYS A 165 -18.65 -1.93 3.91
N THR A 166 -17.74 -2.40 4.76
CA THR A 166 -18.04 -3.44 5.77
C THR A 166 -18.65 -2.88 7.05
N VAL A 167 -18.40 -1.60 7.38
CA VAL A 167 -18.95 -0.94 8.59
C VAL A 167 -20.25 -0.16 8.29
N GLY A 168 -20.60 0.01 7.02
CA GLY A 168 -21.76 0.77 6.55
C GLY A 168 -22.87 -0.10 5.95
N ARG A 169 -23.69 -0.77 6.78
CA ARG A 169 -25.03 -1.25 6.38
C ARG A 169 -26.12 -0.82 7.37
N SER A 170 -26.15 0.49 7.66
CA SER A 170 -27.24 1.19 8.35
C SER A 170 -27.17 2.70 8.05
N ASP A 171 -28.02 3.11 7.11
CA ASP A 171 -28.46 4.41 6.56
C ASP A 171 -27.56 5.66 6.42
N PRO A 172 -27.80 6.51 5.40
CA PRO A 172 -26.99 7.69 5.09
C PRO A 172 -27.65 9.04 5.44
N PHE A 173 -27.12 9.72 6.45
CA PHE A 173 -27.28 11.17 6.68
C PHE A 173 -25.93 11.68 7.25
N LEU A 174 -25.34 12.82 6.87
CA LEU A 174 -25.91 14.08 6.37
C LEU A 174 -25.09 14.75 5.23
N THR A 175 -25.83 15.30 4.26
CA THR A 175 -25.61 16.58 3.54
C THR A 175 -24.30 16.87 2.79
N THR A 176 -24.38 16.83 1.46
CA THR A 176 -23.90 17.92 0.59
C THR A 176 -25.13 18.67 0.05
N PRO A 177 -25.15 20.01 -0.02
CA PRO A 177 -26.26 20.74 -0.64
C PRO A 177 -26.02 20.88 -2.14
N LEU A 178 -26.91 20.30 -2.96
CA LEU A 178 -26.99 20.61 -4.40
C LEU A 178 -28.29 21.37 -4.68
N ALA A 179 -28.20 22.34 -5.59
CA ALA A 179 -29.23 23.34 -5.83
C ALA A 179 -30.56 22.76 -6.35
N SER A 180 -31.65 23.43 -5.98
CA SER A 180 -33.03 23.13 -6.36
C SER A 180 -33.26 23.17 -7.88
N ARG A 181 -33.97 22.17 -8.41
CA ARG A 181 -34.78 22.33 -9.64
C ARG A 181 -36.01 21.39 -9.62
N PRO A 182 -37.22 21.87 -9.96
CA PRO A 182 -38.44 21.09 -9.82
C PRO A 182 -38.73 20.14 -11.01
N SER A 183 -39.69 19.24 -10.74
CA SER A 183 -40.27 18.20 -11.61
C SER A 183 -40.83 18.71 -12.96
N PRO A 184 -41.06 17.80 -13.92
CA PRO A 184 -42.47 17.54 -14.26
C PRO A 184 -42.85 16.06 -14.41
N ARG A 185 -44.13 15.76 -14.11
CA ARG A 185 -44.90 14.56 -14.50
C ARG A 185 -45.34 14.72 -15.98
N PRO A 186 -45.68 13.64 -16.72
CA PRO A 186 -46.94 12.89 -16.50
C PRO A 186 -46.69 11.36 -16.40
N GLU A 187 -47.59 10.38 -16.58
CA GLU A 187 -49.02 10.35 -16.97
C GLU A 187 -49.78 9.19 -16.25
N VAL A 188 -50.34 8.23 -17.01
CA VAL A 188 -51.43 7.27 -16.73
C VAL A 188 -51.32 6.06 -17.68
N GLN A 189 -51.58 4.84 -17.22
CA GLN A 189 -52.38 3.84 -17.98
C GLN A 189 -52.87 2.67 -17.09
N GLU A 190 -54.08 2.20 -17.38
CA GLU A 190 -54.79 1.12 -16.66
C GLU A 190 -54.79 -0.20 -17.47
N SER A 191 -54.84 -1.34 -16.77
CA SER A 191 -55.50 -2.59 -17.18
C SER A 191 -55.44 -3.55 -15.98
N SER A 192 -56.55 -3.91 -15.31
CA SER A 192 -57.70 -4.70 -15.77
C SER A 192 -57.35 -6.18 -15.98
N PHE A 193 -57.71 -7.02 -15.00
CA PHE A 193 -58.15 -8.41 -15.21
C PHE A 193 -59.18 -8.80 -14.14
N GLN A 194 -60.32 -9.33 -14.59
CA GLN A 194 -61.32 -9.99 -13.77
C GLN A 194 -60.97 -11.49 -13.65
N ASN A 195 -61.35 -12.16 -12.56
CA ASN A 195 -62.13 -13.40 -12.72
C ASN A 195 -62.86 -13.90 -11.46
N THR A 196 -64.13 -14.23 -11.70
CA THR A 196 -64.97 -15.31 -11.14
C THR A 196 -65.23 -15.44 -9.63
N GLN A 197 -66.53 -15.58 -9.34
CA GLN A 197 -67.15 -15.91 -8.05
C GLN A 197 -67.04 -17.41 -7.75
N ASP A 198 -67.25 -17.81 -6.49
CA ASP A 198 -68.37 -18.72 -6.19
C ASP A 198 -68.84 -18.62 -4.73
N ASN A 199 -70.15 -18.78 -4.51
CA ASN A 199 -70.83 -18.66 -3.22
C ASN A 199 -71.15 -20.03 -2.62
N VAL A 200 -71.10 -20.18 -1.29
CA VAL A 200 -72.12 -20.95 -0.54
C VAL A 200 -72.37 -20.29 0.82
N LEU A 201 -73.65 -20.08 1.16
CA LEU A 201 -74.12 -19.52 2.42
C LEU A 201 -75.27 -20.40 2.95
N VAL A 202 -75.05 -21.17 4.01
CA VAL A 202 -76.13 -21.93 4.70
C VAL A 202 -75.87 -22.03 6.21
N SER A 203 -76.74 -21.37 6.98
CA SER A 203 -77.23 -21.77 8.31
C SER A 203 -78.70 -22.26 8.11
N PRO A 204 -79.44 -22.85 9.08
CA PRO A 204 -79.20 -22.92 10.54
C PRO A 204 -79.59 -24.27 11.23
N SER A 205 -79.47 -24.34 12.56
CA SER A 205 -80.52 -24.75 13.54
C SER A 205 -79.99 -25.50 14.77
N ALA A 206 -80.55 -25.19 15.95
CA ALA A 206 -80.34 -25.91 17.21
C ALA A 206 -81.39 -27.03 17.41
N PRO A 207 -81.26 -27.85 18.48
CA PRO A 207 -82.35 -27.81 19.47
C PRO A 207 -81.91 -27.87 20.96
N SER A 208 -82.88 -27.57 21.82
CA SER A 208 -82.77 -27.31 23.27
C SER A 208 -82.73 -28.55 24.18
N THR A 209 -82.44 -28.37 25.49
CA THR A 209 -83.37 -28.76 26.60
C THR A 209 -82.89 -28.37 28.01
N SER A 210 -83.87 -28.01 28.87
CA SER A 210 -83.89 -28.11 30.36
C SER A 210 -82.90 -27.28 31.22
N SER A 211 -83.21 -26.76 32.42
CA SER A 211 -84.48 -26.72 33.18
C SER A 211 -84.46 -25.54 34.18
N ASN A 212 -85.64 -25.05 34.59
CA ASN A 212 -85.77 -23.96 35.56
C ASN A 212 -85.42 -24.37 37.00
N SER A 213 -84.83 -23.45 37.76
CA SER A 213 -85.12 -23.30 39.19
C SER A 213 -84.91 -21.85 39.63
N ALA A 214 -85.94 -21.25 40.24
CA ALA A 214 -85.93 -19.84 40.63
C ALA A 214 -85.86 -19.70 42.16
N ARG A 215 -84.94 -18.86 42.65
CA ARG A 215 -85.04 -18.20 43.96
C ARG A 215 -84.52 -16.75 43.86
N PRO A 216 -84.97 -15.83 44.73
CA PRO A 216 -84.82 -14.40 44.49
C PRO A 216 -83.39 -13.88 44.62
N ALA A 217 -83.10 -12.80 43.90
CA ALA A 217 -81.81 -12.12 43.91
C ALA A 217 -81.54 -11.38 45.24
N PRO A 218 -80.28 -11.32 45.69
CA PRO A 218 -79.70 -10.12 46.28
C PRO A 218 -79.21 -9.20 45.14
N ASN A 219 -79.57 -7.92 45.19
CA ASN A 219 -79.19 -6.93 44.17
C ASN A 219 -77.65 -6.86 44.00
N PRO A 220 -77.10 -6.94 42.77
CA PRO A 220 -75.68 -6.67 42.56
C PRO A 220 -75.40 -5.17 42.76
N PRO A 221 -74.25 -4.79 43.34
CA PRO A 221 -73.88 -3.38 43.47
C PRO A 221 -73.58 -2.79 42.08
N SER A 222 -74.41 -1.83 41.65
CA SER A 222 -74.42 -1.21 40.31
C SER A 222 -73.20 -0.32 39.96
N GLY A 223 -72.01 -0.62 40.50
CA GLY A 223 -70.77 0.14 40.28
C GLY A 223 -69.66 -0.59 39.52
N LEU A 224 -69.71 -1.93 39.41
CA LEU A 224 -68.61 -2.74 38.84
C LEU A 224 -68.68 -3.00 37.33
N SER A 225 -69.86 -2.81 36.72
CA SER A 225 -70.12 -3.16 35.32
C SER A 225 -69.25 -2.42 34.28
N PRO A 226 -69.03 -1.09 34.36
CA PRO A 226 -68.24 -0.37 33.35
C PRO A 226 -66.75 -0.74 33.39
N TYR A 227 -66.22 -1.06 34.57
CA TYR A 227 -64.82 -1.38 34.78
C TYR A 227 -64.46 -2.76 34.20
N LEU A 228 -65.33 -3.75 34.40
CA LEU A 228 -65.19 -5.07 33.80
C LEU A 228 -65.28 -5.02 32.26
N ALA A 229 -66.19 -4.21 31.70
CA ALA A 229 -66.26 -3.99 30.25
C ALA A 229 -64.96 -3.39 29.69
N GLY A 230 -64.38 -2.39 30.38
CA GLY A 230 -63.10 -1.79 30.00
C GLY A 230 -61.90 -2.75 30.08
N ILE A 231 -61.89 -3.67 31.06
CA ILE A 231 -60.87 -4.74 31.14
C ILE A 231 -61.03 -5.72 29.96
N ASN A 232 -62.25 -6.15 29.68
CA ASN A 232 -62.52 -7.13 28.63
C ASN A 232 -62.13 -6.58 27.23
N MET A 233 -62.42 -5.31 26.97
CA MET A 233 -62.02 -4.62 25.74
C MET A 233 -60.49 -4.58 25.57
N LYS A 234 -59.74 -4.26 26.63
CA LYS A 234 -58.27 -4.32 26.60
C LYS A 234 -57.72 -5.73 26.41
N PHE A 235 -58.43 -6.75 26.88
CA PHE A 235 -58.05 -8.14 26.63
C PHE A 235 -58.12 -8.46 25.14
N THR A 236 -59.24 -8.14 24.48
CA THR A 236 -59.40 -8.31 23.03
C THR A 236 -58.43 -7.47 22.19
N GLU A 237 -58.11 -6.23 22.61
CA GLU A 237 -57.06 -5.43 21.95
C GLU A 237 -55.67 -6.08 22.05
N ASN A 238 -55.34 -6.66 23.21
CA ASN A 238 -54.07 -7.36 23.42
C ASN A 238 -54.00 -8.66 22.61
N GLU A 239 -55.08 -9.44 22.53
CA GLU A 239 -55.14 -10.66 21.69
C GLU A 239 -54.92 -10.32 20.21
N GLN A 240 -55.59 -9.29 19.68
CA GLN A 240 -55.37 -8.81 18.32
C GLN A 240 -53.92 -8.37 18.10
N ARG A 241 -53.33 -7.64 19.06
CA ARG A 241 -51.94 -7.20 19.01
C ARG A 241 -50.95 -8.36 19.04
N ILE A 242 -51.23 -9.43 19.79
CA ILE A 242 -50.43 -10.65 19.81
C ILE A 242 -50.49 -11.33 18.43
N ALA A 243 -51.67 -11.54 17.86
CA ALA A 243 -51.84 -12.15 16.55
C ALA A 243 -51.14 -11.36 15.41
N ASP A 244 -51.16 -10.03 15.47
CA ASP A 244 -50.43 -9.17 14.53
C ASP A 244 -48.90 -9.24 14.70
N LEU A 245 -48.41 -9.37 15.94
CA LEU A 245 -46.98 -9.57 16.22
C LEU A 245 -46.50 -10.95 15.75
N GLU A 246 -47.29 -12.00 15.94
CA GLU A 246 -47.01 -13.35 15.43
C GLU A 246 -46.96 -13.37 13.89
N ARG A 247 -47.87 -12.64 13.21
CA ARG A 247 -47.85 -12.50 11.75
C ARG A 247 -46.56 -11.83 11.27
N LYS A 248 -46.17 -10.73 11.91
CA LYS A 248 -44.91 -10.00 11.60
C LYS A 248 -43.67 -10.84 11.90
N LEU A 249 -43.68 -11.67 12.94
CA LEU A 249 -42.59 -12.59 13.25
C LEU A 249 -42.40 -13.62 12.13
N LYS A 250 -43.49 -14.26 11.68
CA LYS A 250 -43.45 -15.22 10.55
C LYS A 250 -42.97 -14.59 9.25
N GLU A 251 -43.43 -13.38 8.95
CA GLU A 251 -42.99 -12.60 7.77
C GLU A 251 -41.49 -12.31 7.83
N LYS A 252 -40.97 -11.88 8.99
CA LYS A 252 -39.53 -11.62 9.20
C LYS A 252 -38.69 -12.89 9.18
N GLU A 253 -39.20 -14.00 9.69
CA GLU A 253 -38.52 -15.30 9.64
C GLU A 253 -38.37 -15.79 8.19
N GLN A 254 -39.40 -15.60 7.36
CA GLN A 254 -39.32 -15.92 5.93
C GLN A 254 -38.35 -14.98 5.19
N GLU A 255 -38.36 -13.67 5.48
CA GLU A 255 -37.42 -12.71 4.90
C GLU A 255 -35.94 -13.04 5.22
N VAL A 256 -35.67 -13.63 6.39
CA VAL A 256 -34.33 -14.14 6.75
C VAL A 256 -34.00 -15.39 5.92
N LYS A 257 -34.90 -16.38 5.86
CA LYS A 257 -34.69 -17.61 5.07
C LYS A 257 -34.43 -17.33 3.59
N ASP A 258 -35.15 -16.38 3.00
CA ASP A 258 -34.96 -15.99 1.59
C ASP A 258 -33.59 -15.29 1.36
N LYS A 259 -33.08 -14.55 2.36
CA LYS A 259 -31.74 -13.92 2.30
C LYS A 259 -30.62 -14.93 2.52
N ASP A 260 -30.80 -15.86 3.46
CA ASP A 260 -29.83 -16.93 3.69
C ASP A 260 -29.73 -17.81 2.45
N PHE A 261 -30.86 -18.17 1.82
CA PHE A 261 -30.87 -18.87 0.53
C PHE A 261 -30.16 -18.08 -0.58
N GLN A 262 -30.25 -16.74 -0.61
CA GLN A 262 -29.48 -15.92 -1.56
C GLN A 262 -27.97 -15.87 -1.26
N MET A 263 -27.55 -16.00 0.00
CA MET A 263 -26.12 -16.07 0.38
C MET A 263 -25.53 -17.46 0.12
N ASP A 264 -26.28 -18.52 0.41
CA ASP A 264 -25.89 -19.93 0.15
C ASP A 264 -26.00 -20.32 -1.33
N ASN A 265 -26.68 -19.50 -2.15
CA ASN A 265 -26.74 -19.73 -3.59
C ASN A 265 -25.32 -19.70 -4.19
N LEU A 266 -24.90 -20.82 -4.79
CA LEU A 266 -23.49 -21.18 -5.06
C LEU A 266 -22.65 -20.08 -5.72
N GLY A 267 -23.28 -19.18 -6.47
CA GLY A 267 -22.61 -18.08 -7.16
C GLY A 267 -21.77 -17.15 -6.26
N TYR A 268 -22.03 -16.97 -4.96
CA TYR A 268 -21.11 -16.18 -4.12
C TYR A 268 -19.82 -16.95 -3.82
N LYS A 269 -19.94 -18.21 -3.35
CA LYS A 269 -18.81 -19.09 -3.08
C LYS A 269 -17.95 -19.34 -4.32
N GLN A 270 -18.59 -19.64 -5.46
CA GLN A 270 -17.90 -19.89 -6.73
C GLN A 270 -17.15 -18.65 -7.25
N ARG A 271 -17.72 -17.44 -7.10
CA ARG A 271 -17.02 -16.19 -7.44
C ARG A 271 -15.85 -15.90 -6.51
N TYR A 272 -15.97 -16.24 -5.23
CA TYR A 272 -14.87 -16.12 -4.26
C TYR A 272 -13.73 -17.09 -4.60
N GLU A 273 -14.04 -18.36 -4.90
CA GLU A 273 -13.06 -19.37 -5.31
C GLU A 273 -12.34 -18.97 -6.61
N GLN A 274 -13.08 -18.49 -7.64
CA GLN A 274 -12.49 -17.96 -8.87
C GLN A 274 -11.58 -16.75 -8.64
N ALA A 275 -11.98 -15.80 -7.79
CA ALA A 275 -11.14 -14.65 -7.46
C ALA A 275 -9.85 -15.07 -6.74
N LEU A 276 -9.93 -16.08 -5.87
CA LEU A 276 -8.78 -16.62 -5.15
C LEU A 276 -7.82 -17.38 -6.09
N GLU A 277 -8.35 -18.12 -7.06
CA GLU A 277 -7.57 -18.78 -8.11
C GLU A 277 -6.84 -17.77 -9.02
N GLN A 278 -7.54 -16.72 -9.48
CA GLN A 278 -6.92 -15.61 -10.23
C GLN A 278 -5.81 -14.90 -9.43
N THR A 279 -5.99 -14.77 -8.11
CA THR A 279 -4.98 -14.16 -7.22
C THR A 279 -3.73 -15.05 -7.12
N LEU A 280 -3.89 -16.38 -7.09
CA LEU A 280 -2.77 -17.33 -7.11
C LEU A 280 -2.06 -17.36 -8.46
N GLU A 281 -2.80 -17.32 -9.56
CA GLU A 281 -2.25 -17.34 -10.92
C GLU A 281 -1.45 -16.06 -11.22
N THR A 282 -1.99 -14.88 -10.89
CA THR A 282 -1.26 -13.61 -10.98
C THR A 282 -0.01 -13.59 -10.10
N GLN A 283 -0.05 -14.20 -8.90
CA GLN A 283 1.13 -14.34 -8.06
C GLN A 283 2.22 -15.24 -8.69
N ARG A 284 1.84 -16.32 -9.38
CA ARG A 284 2.80 -17.17 -10.14
C ARG A 284 3.43 -16.39 -11.28
N ALA A 285 2.62 -15.75 -12.13
CA ALA A 285 3.12 -14.92 -13.24
C ALA A 285 4.06 -13.79 -12.77
N LEU A 286 3.81 -13.22 -11.59
CA LEU A 286 4.68 -12.21 -10.98
C LEU A 286 6.03 -12.78 -10.50
N ARG A 287 6.10 -14.05 -10.07
CA ARG A 287 7.37 -14.73 -9.78
C ARG A 287 8.15 -15.02 -11.06
N ASP A 288 7.48 -15.54 -12.09
CA ASP A 288 8.12 -15.88 -13.37
C ASP A 288 8.69 -14.64 -14.07
N THR A 289 7.96 -13.53 -14.06
CA THR A 289 8.46 -12.25 -14.60
C THR A 289 9.62 -11.70 -13.79
N ARG A 290 9.59 -11.77 -12.44
CA ARG A 290 10.76 -11.42 -11.60
C ARG A 290 11.98 -12.27 -11.90
N GLN A 291 11.81 -13.57 -12.16
CA GLN A 291 12.93 -14.43 -12.56
C GLN A 291 13.52 -14.00 -13.91
N ARG A 292 12.67 -13.77 -14.93
CA ARG A 292 13.11 -13.27 -16.24
C ARG A 292 13.84 -11.93 -16.15
N CYS A 293 13.42 -11.01 -15.28
CA CYS A 293 14.16 -9.76 -15.05
C CYS A 293 15.58 -10.01 -14.55
N ARG A 294 15.78 -10.92 -13.58
CA ARG A 294 17.12 -11.28 -13.08
C ARG A 294 17.99 -11.93 -14.17
N GLU A 295 17.40 -12.77 -15.00
CA GLU A 295 18.09 -13.40 -16.15
C GLU A 295 18.55 -12.33 -17.17
N LEU A 296 17.71 -11.33 -17.44
CA LEU A 296 18.04 -10.20 -18.30
C LEU A 296 19.10 -9.27 -17.70
N GLU A 297 19.06 -9.00 -16.39
CA GLU A 297 20.09 -8.24 -15.67
C GLU A 297 21.46 -8.94 -15.74
N MET A 298 21.51 -10.25 -15.53
CA MET A 298 22.75 -11.04 -15.68
C MET A 298 23.29 -11.00 -17.12
N LEU A 299 22.42 -11.08 -18.13
CA LEU A 299 22.81 -10.94 -19.53
C LEU A 299 23.34 -9.54 -19.84
N LEU A 300 22.70 -8.49 -19.32
CA LEU A 300 23.13 -7.10 -19.52
C LEU A 300 24.51 -6.85 -18.91
N ASN A 301 24.74 -7.28 -17.67
CA ASN A 301 26.05 -7.21 -17.01
C ASN A 301 27.13 -7.93 -17.83
N LYS A 302 26.83 -9.12 -18.38
CA LYS A 302 27.73 -9.90 -19.24
C LYS A 302 28.08 -9.19 -20.56
N TYR A 303 27.12 -8.47 -21.16
CA TYR A 303 27.38 -7.64 -22.34
C TYR A 303 28.17 -6.37 -22.00
N GLU A 304 27.92 -5.75 -20.85
CA GLU A 304 28.69 -4.59 -20.38
C GLU A 304 30.16 -4.96 -20.11
N GLU A 305 30.40 -6.13 -19.49
CA GLU A 305 31.75 -6.64 -19.27
C GLU A 305 32.48 -6.92 -20.59
N LYS A 306 31.83 -7.58 -21.56
CA LYS A 306 32.39 -7.76 -22.91
C LYS A 306 32.68 -6.43 -23.61
N SER A 307 31.84 -5.41 -23.42
CA SER A 307 32.07 -4.06 -23.95
C SER A 307 33.31 -3.41 -23.33
N LYS A 308 33.52 -3.57 -22.01
CA LYS A 308 34.74 -3.13 -21.31
C LYS A 308 35.99 -3.85 -21.83
N GLN A 309 35.92 -5.18 -21.99
CA GLN A 309 37.01 -5.99 -22.55
C GLN A 309 37.38 -5.56 -23.98
N LEU A 310 36.40 -5.35 -24.86
CA LEU A 310 36.64 -4.88 -26.24
C LEU A 310 37.24 -3.47 -26.28
N LYS A 311 36.78 -2.54 -25.42
CA LYS A 311 37.37 -1.20 -25.30
C LYS A 311 38.84 -1.27 -24.87
N HIS A 312 39.17 -2.13 -23.91
CA HIS A 312 40.56 -2.34 -23.48
C HIS A 312 41.44 -2.86 -24.62
N LEU A 313 41.00 -3.88 -25.36
CA LEU A 313 41.73 -4.41 -26.51
C LEU A 313 41.93 -3.37 -27.63
N LEU A 314 40.92 -2.53 -27.89
CA LEU A 314 41.03 -1.42 -28.85
C LEU A 314 42.08 -0.38 -28.42
N LEU A 315 42.12 -0.02 -27.13
CA LEU A 315 43.14 0.90 -26.60
C LEU A 315 44.55 0.27 -26.71
N GLN A 316 44.70 -0.98 -26.31
CA GLN A 316 45.97 -1.72 -26.41
C GLN A 316 46.48 -1.83 -27.86
N SER A 317 45.57 -2.12 -28.81
CA SER A 317 45.90 -2.16 -30.24
C SER A 317 46.28 -0.77 -30.78
N ARG A 318 45.62 0.30 -30.33
CA ARG A 318 45.95 1.67 -30.71
C ARG A 318 47.33 2.08 -30.18
N GLU A 319 47.66 1.72 -28.95
CA GLU A 319 49.01 1.93 -28.40
C GLU A 319 50.08 1.18 -29.20
N HIS A 320 49.85 -0.08 -29.57
CA HIS A 320 50.79 -0.85 -30.40
C HIS A 320 50.97 -0.20 -31.79
N SER A 321 49.88 0.23 -32.42
CA SER A 321 49.94 0.96 -33.69
C SER A 321 50.72 2.27 -33.58
N ASN A 322 50.52 3.04 -32.50
CA ASN A 322 51.26 4.27 -32.26
C ASN A 322 52.75 4.00 -32.03
N ARG A 323 53.11 3.00 -31.21
CA ARG A 323 54.51 2.61 -30.97
C ARG A 323 55.19 2.15 -32.27
N SER A 324 54.49 1.37 -33.09
CA SER A 324 54.98 0.92 -34.40
C SER A 324 55.20 2.09 -35.36
N LEU A 325 54.26 3.05 -35.43
CA LEU A 325 54.40 4.26 -36.24
C LEU A 325 55.63 5.09 -35.81
N THR A 326 55.82 5.30 -34.50
CA THR A 326 56.98 6.01 -33.97
C THR A 326 58.30 5.30 -34.32
N ALA A 327 58.34 3.97 -34.20
CA ALA A 327 59.53 3.19 -34.58
C ALA A 327 59.83 3.29 -36.09
N VAL A 328 58.80 3.25 -36.94
CA VAL A 328 58.97 3.47 -38.40
C VAL A 328 59.50 4.87 -38.68
N LEU A 329 58.95 5.92 -38.06
CA LEU A 329 59.43 7.30 -38.23
C LEU A 329 60.89 7.47 -37.77
N GLN A 330 61.26 6.87 -36.65
CA GLN A 330 62.65 6.85 -36.16
C GLN A 330 63.58 6.14 -37.16
N SER A 331 63.19 4.96 -37.66
CA SER A 331 63.98 4.22 -38.64
C SER A 331 64.16 4.97 -39.95
N HIS A 332 63.12 5.68 -40.42
CA HIS A 332 63.18 6.51 -41.63
C HIS A 332 64.10 7.73 -41.44
N GLY A 333 64.06 8.37 -40.27
CA GLY A 333 64.99 9.44 -39.91
C GLY A 333 66.44 8.99 -39.88
N LEU A 334 66.73 7.83 -39.28
CA LEU A 334 68.07 7.23 -39.29
C LEU A 334 68.56 6.87 -40.71
N LEU A 335 67.66 6.36 -41.55
CA LEU A 335 67.98 6.01 -42.94
C LEU A 335 68.25 7.25 -43.79
N GLY A 336 67.52 8.35 -43.55
CA GLY A 336 67.81 9.66 -44.15
C GLY A 336 69.15 10.26 -43.71
N LEU A 337 69.52 10.12 -42.44
CA LEU A 337 70.85 10.52 -41.95
C LEU A 337 71.98 9.67 -42.58
N GLY A 338 71.76 8.35 -42.73
CA GLY A 338 72.69 7.47 -43.43
C GLY A 338 72.87 7.86 -44.90
N GLN A 339 71.78 8.22 -45.58
CA GLN A 339 71.85 8.75 -46.95
C GLN A 339 72.64 10.05 -47.02
N GLN A 340 72.40 11.01 -46.12
CA GLN A 340 73.16 12.27 -46.07
C GLN A 340 74.66 12.05 -45.82
N GLN A 341 75.04 11.12 -44.94
CA GLN A 341 76.46 10.77 -44.73
C GLN A 341 77.08 10.12 -45.98
N LEU A 342 76.32 9.30 -46.70
CA LEU A 342 76.78 8.67 -47.94
C LEU A 342 76.94 9.72 -49.05
N ASP A 343 75.98 10.63 -49.21
CA ASP A 343 76.04 11.74 -50.18
C ASP A 343 77.21 12.68 -49.87
N GLN A 344 77.46 13.00 -48.59
CA GLN A 344 78.67 13.74 -48.16
C GLN A 344 79.95 12.97 -48.50
N SER A 345 80.01 11.67 -48.21
CA SER A 345 81.19 10.85 -48.52
C SER A 345 81.46 10.77 -50.03
N LEU A 346 80.41 10.70 -50.85
CA LEU A 346 80.52 10.76 -52.31
C LEU A 346 80.96 12.16 -52.80
N SER A 347 80.50 13.25 -52.17
CA SER A 347 80.96 14.60 -52.51
C SER A 347 82.47 14.76 -52.25
N LEU A 348 82.98 14.26 -51.12
CA LEU A 348 84.43 14.26 -50.80
C LEU A 348 85.25 13.37 -51.74
N LEU A 349 84.66 12.32 -52.31
CA LEU A 349 85.29 11.47 -53.33
C LEU A 349 85.19 12.03 -54.75
N SER A 350 84.45 13.12 -54.95
CA SER A 350 84.26 13.78 -56.25
C SER A 350 84.79 15.22 -56.29
N GLU A 351 85.41 15.69 -55.20
CA GLU A 351 86.36 16.80 -55.27
C GLU A 351 87.57 16.37 -56.14
N PRO A 352 88.00 17.18 -57.12
CA PRO A 352 89.15 16.85 -57.95
C PRO A 352 90.43 16.85 -57.11
N ILE A 353 91.23 15.79 -57.24
CA ILE A 353 92.56 15.71 -56.64
C ILE A 353 93.51 16.61 -57.44
N ASP A 354 93.58 17.89 -57.08
CA ASP A 354 94.51 18.86 -57.67
C ASP A 354 95.98 18.65 -57.22
N GLU A 355 96.23 17.73 -56.28
CA GLU A 355 97.57 17.44 -55.73
C GLU A 355 98.15 16.11 -56.25
N PHE A 356 98.53 16.08 -57.53
CA PHE A 356 99.37 15.01 -58.10
C PHE A 356 100.53 15.55 -58.96
N ASN A 357 101.19 16.63 -58.50
CA ASN A 357 102.43 17.15 -59.09
C ASN A 357 103.35 17.84 -58.07
N ALA A 358 103.88 17.10 -57.08
CA ALA A 358 105.09 17.49 -56.35
C ALA A 358 105.85 16.24 -55.83
N THR A 359 107.11 16.10 -56.23
CA THR A 359 108.04 15.02 -55.82
C THR A 359 108.69 15.27 -54.45
N PRO A 360 109.31 14.25 -53.80
CA PRO A 360 109.43 14.20 -52.35
C PRO A 360 110.83 14.48 -51.75
N GLU A 361 110.86 15.24 -50.66
CA GLU A 361 111.84 15.19 -49.54
C GLU A 361 111.11 15.71 -48.28
N GLY A 362 111.31 15.27 -47.03
CA GLY A 362 112.11 14.18 -46.46
C GLY A 362 112.11 14.24 -44.92
N SER A 363 112.35 13.09 -44.26
CA SER A 363 112.58 12.91 -42.80
C SER A 363 111.41 13.09 -41.81
N GLY A 364 111.37 12.24 -40.76
CA GLY A 364 110.45 12.39 -39.61
C GLY A 364 109.84 11.09 -39.04
N PHE A 365 110.67 10.17 -38.52
CA PHE A 365 110.20 9.19 -37.51
C PHE A 365 109.68 9.98 -36.27
N ASP A 366 108.66 9.54 -35.51
CA ASP A 366 108.71 8.37 -34.62
C ASP A 366 107.33 7.92 -34.08
N ALA A 367 107.31 6.71 -33.47
CA ALA A 367 106.31 6.14 -32.53
C ALA A 367 104.82 6.06 -32.99
N LEU A 368 104.16 4.90 -33.17
CA LEU A 368 104.15 3.58 -32.51
C LEU A 368 103.36 3.56 -31.17
N ASP A 369 102.34 2.69 -31.14
CA ASP A 369 101.42 2.35 -30.02
C ASP A 369 100.39 3.44 -29.60
N GLN A 370 99.14 3.14 -29.23
CA GLN A 370 98.61 1.89 -28.65
C GLN A 370 97.27 1.41 -29.25
N ARG A 371 97.10 0.08 -29.32
CA ARG A 371 95.78 -0.58 -29.33
C ARG A 371 95.17 -0.56 -27.92
N ALA A 372 93.91 -0.19 -27.79
CA ALA A 372 93.09 -0.59 -26.65
C ALA A 372 91.61 -0.81 -27.03
N ASN A 373 91.30 -2.07 -27.35
CA ASN A 373 89.93 -2.58 -27.47
C ASN A 373 89.28 -2.61 -26.08
N LYS A 374 88.04 -2.11 -25.90
CA LYS A 374 87.19 -2.58 -24.79
C LYS A 374 85.70 -2.49 -25.11
N ARG A 375 85.05 -3.65 -25.03
CA ARG A 375 83.68 -3.95 -25.42
C ARG A 375 82.95 -4.53 -24.21
N SER A 376 81.95 -3.84 -23.68
CA SER A 376 80.95 -4.35 -22.71
C SER A 376 79.89 -3.25 -22.49
N ARG A 377 78.64 -3.36 -22.94
CA ARG A 377 77.57 -4.33 -22.56
C ARG A 377 77.11 -4.06 -21.12
N GLU A 378 76.01 -3.35 -20.91
CA GLU A 378 74.63 -3.89 -20.83
C GLU A 378 74.47 -5.04 -19.83
N THR A 379 73.93 -4.70 -18.65
CA THR A 379 72.93 -5.44 -17.87
C THR A 379 72.13 -4.43 -17.06
#